data_AF-A0A0R3U9L6-F1
#
_entry.id   AF-A0A0R3U9L6-F1
#
_cell.length_a   1.000
_cell.length_b   1.000
_cell.length_c   1.000
_cell.angle_alpha   90.00
_cell.angle_beta   90.00
_cell.angle_gamma   90.00
#
_symmetry.space_group_name_H-M   'P 1'
#
loop_
_entity.id
_entity.type
_entity.pdbx_description
1 polymer ?
#
loop_
_entity_poly.entity_id
_entity_poly.type
_entity_poly.pdbx_seq_one_letter_code
_entity_poly.pdbx_strand_id
1 'polypeptide(L)'
;MDVGSQSNVADPGLFDTPRPSPSSKINAPTGGHLSARRVYRPVPEERRRSNEYRVCRERNNKAVQRCRANNKVKQRCLAIKSKGYRNLAQEYANAARKLEAERMHLEQLFRIRMTTGQGTSQLQALLMAEDISRLDFEEKVETIRREFTDQVQAVTDGFLVDASAAASCSSASPRSTFSSQSSLKESESQSTLLSSPLSSQFW
;
A
#
# COMPACT_ATOMS: atom_id res chain seq x y z
N MET A 1 25.12 25.94 13.19
CA MET A 1 24.81 24.76 12.36
C MET A 1 23.68 24.02 13.05
N ASP A 2 22.48 24.06 12.47
CA ASP A 2 21.64 22.90 12.13
C ASP A 2 20.27 23.45 11.73
N VAL A 3 19.97 23.46 10.42
CA VAL A 3 18.63 23.80 9.90
C VAL A 3 18.00 22.47 9.53
N GLY A 4 17.16 21.96 10.43
CA GLY A 4 16.39 20.74 10.21
C GLY A 4 15.36 20.95 9.10
N SER A 5 15.73 20.56 7.88
CA SER A 5 14.82 20.45 6.75
C SER A 5 13.79 19.33 7.01
N GLN A 6 12.69 19.65 7.66
CA GLN A 6 11.47 18.85 7.56
C GLN A 6 10.82 19.15 6.22
N SER A 7 11.26 18.47 5.16
CA SER A 7 10.52 18.42 3.91
C SER A 7 9.27 17.56 4.13
N ASN A 8 8.18 18.21 4.57
CA ASN A 8 6.84 17.70 4.32
C ASN A 8 6.64 17.73 2.79
N VAL A 9 7.02 16.62 2.15
CA VAL A 9 6.68 16.35 0.75
C VAL A 9 5.17 16.15 0.73
N ALA A 10 4.45 17.25 0.53
CA ALA A 10 3.03 17.21 0.26
C ALA A 10 2.84 16.50 -1.09
N ASP A 11 2.19 15.33 -1.05
CA ASP A 11 1.72 14.60 -2.23
C ASP A 11 0.78 15.54 -3.01
N PRO A 12 1.04 15.89 -4.28
CA PRO A 12 0.23 16.86 -5.04
C PRO A 12 -1.17 16.37 -5.38
N GLY A 13 -1.66 15.29 -4.75
CA GLY A 13 -3.03 14.79 -4.93
C GLY A 13 -3.32 14.29 -6.34
N LEU A 14 -2.28 14.02 -7.15
CA LEU A 14 -2.41 13.65 -8.56
C LEU A 14 -3.24 12.38 -8.78
N PHE A 15 -3.32 11.56 -7.73
CA PHE A 15 -3.89 10.23 -7.70
C PHE A 15 -4.96 10.02 -6.63
N ASP A 16 -5.33 11.08 -5.91
CA ASP A 16 -6.36 10.97 -4.90
C ASP A 16 -7.73 10.99 -5.59
N THR A 17 -8.46 9.88 -5.48
CA THR A 17 -9.85 9.81 -5.94
C THR A 17 -10.71 10.81 -5.14
N PRO A 18 -11.70 11.47 -5.77
CA PRO A 18 -12.54 12.44 -5.06
C PRO A 18 -13.29 11.75 -3.93
N ARG A 19 -12.82 11.97 -2.70
CA ARG A 19 -13.44 11.44 -1.49
C ARG A 19 -14.59 12.36 -1.07
N PRO A 20 -15.82 11.87 -0.88
CA PRO A 20 -16.87 12.69 -0.30
C PRO A 20 -16.48 13.09 1.13
N SER A 21 -16.46 14.39 1.39
CA SER A 21 -16.06 14.97 2.67
C SER A 21 -17.23 14.99 3.65
N PRO A 22 -17.08 14.49 4.89
CA PRO A 22 -17.89 14.96 6.00
C PRO A 22 -17.11 16.02 6.78
N SER A 23 -17.68 17.22 6.81
CA SER A 23 -17.34 18.28 7.75
C SER A 23 -17.88 17.93 9.15
N SER A 24 -17.04 18.00 10.17
CA SER A 24 -17.33 18.74 11.40
C SER A 24 -16.11 18.72 12.33
N LYS A 25 -15.83 19.90 12.89
CA LYS A 25 -14.81 20.16 13.90
C LYS A 25 -15.30 19.63 15.24
N ILE A 26 -14.48 18.87 15.95
CA ILE A 26 -14.62 18.69 17.41
C ILE A 26 -13.25 18.95 18.02
N ASN A 27 -13.18 19.99 18.85
CA ASN A 27 -11.99 20.41 19.60
C ASN A 27 -11.60 19.32 20.61
N ALA A 28 -10.34 18.88 20.57
CA ALA A 28 -9.76 18.04 21.62
C ALA A 28 -8.96 18.92 22.59
N PRO A 29 -9.11 18.78 23.92
CA PRO A 29 -8.31 19.54 24.86
C PRO A 29 -6.86 19.03 24.83
N THR A 30 -5.92 19.97 24.79
CA THR A 30 -4.48 19.77 24.87
C THR A 30 -4.09 19.24 26.26
N GLY A 31 -4.11 17.92 26.43
CA GLY A 31 -3.53 17.24 27.59
C GLY A 31 -2.04 17.00 27.39
N GLY A 32 -1.21 17.55 28.27
CA GLY A 32 0.26 17.46 28.24
C GLY A 32 0.76 16.02 28.09
N HIS A 33 1.42 15.75 26.96
CA HIS A 33 1.97 14.44 26.62
C HIS A 33 3.38 14.31 27.23
N LEU A 34 3.47 14.04 28.53
CA LEU A 34 4.66 13.43 29.10
C LEU A 34 4.64 11.94 28.71
N SER A 35 5.63 11.51 27.92
CA SER A 35 5.78 10.15 27.42
C SER A 35 6.04 9.17 28.58
N ALA A 36 4.99 8.71 29.25
CA ALA A 36 5.06 7.61 30.18
C ALA A 36 5.22 6.31 29.37
N ARG A 37 6.44 5.77 29.33
CA ARG A 37 6.73 4.47 28.72
C ARG A 37 5.79 3.42 29.33
N ARG A 38 4.91 2.83 28.51
CA ARG A 38 3.99 1.77 28.96
C ARG A 38 4.82 0.56 29.43
N VAL A 39 4.83 0.32 30.74
CA VAL A 39 5.44 -0.87 31.33
C VAL A 39 4.46 -2.03 31.23
N TYR A 40 4.87 -3.12 30.59
CA TYR A 40 4.05 -4.34 30.55
C TYR A 40 3.96 -4.94 31.95
N ARG A 41 2.74 -5.21 32.42
CA ARG A 41 2.49 -5.95 33.66
C ARG A 41 1.80 -7.28 33.33
N PRO A 42 2.38 -8.43 33.73
CA PRO A 42 1.71 -9.71 33.59
C PRO A 42 0.36 -9.72 34.29
N VAL A 43 -0.64 -10.31 33.63
CA VAL A 43 -1.99 -10.46 34.19
C VAL A 43 -2.02 -11.65 35.16
N PRO A 44 -2.54 -11.52 36.40
CA PRO A 44 -2.65 -12.61 37.36
C PRO A 44 -3.47 -13.80 36.84
N GLU A 45 -3.10 -15.03 37.24
CA GLU A 45 -3.69 -16.28 36.73
C GLU A 45 -5.20 -16.40 36.95
N GLU A 46 -5.71 -15.92 38.08
CA GLU A 46 -7.14 -15.93 38.39
C GLU A 46 -7.95 -15.10 37.38
N ARG A 47 -7.42 -13.93 36.97
CA ARG A 47 -7.99 -13.11 35.90
C ARG A 47 -7.79 -13.74 34.53
N ARG A 48 -6.69 -14.48 34.29
CA ARG A 48 -6.46 -15.16 33.01
C ARG A 48 -7.49 -16.26 32.72
N ARG A 49 -8.02 -16.90 33.76
CA ARG A 49 -9.06 -17.93 33.65
C ARG A 49 -10.46 -17.35 33.44
N SER A 50 -10.65 -16.04 33.66
CA SER A 50 -11.96 -15.41 33.50
C SER A 50 -12.41 -15.39 32.04
N ASN A 51 -13.71 -15.56 31.82
CA ASN A 51 -14.30 -15.49 30.48
C ASN A 51 -14.11 -14.10 29.85
N GLU A 52 -14.23 -13.05 30.66
CA GLU A 52 -14.00 -11.66 30.25
C GLU A 52 -12.59 -11.48 29.66
N TYR A 53 -11.56 -11.99 30.34
CA TYR A 53 -10.19 -11.89 29.85
C TYR A 53 -10.02 -12.61 28.52
N ARG A 54 -10.59 -13.82 28.36
CA ARG A 54 -10.53 -14.58 27.11
C ARG A 54 -11.16 -13.80 25.95
N VAL A 55 -12.36 -13.25 26.15
CA VAL A 55 -13.05 -12.43 25.15
C VAL A 55 -12.24 -11.18 24.79
N CYS A 56 -11.70 -10.47 25.78
CA CYS A 56 -10.86 -9.30 25.56
C CYS A 56 -9.59 -9.62 24.78
N ARG A 57 -8.91 -10.73 25.09
CA ARG A 57 -7.70 -11.19 24.37
C ARG A 57 -8.01 -11.57 22.93
N GLU A 58 -9.13 -12.26 22.69
CA GLU A 58 -9.54 -12.61 21.34
C GLU A 58 -9.85 -11.36 20.50
N ARG A 59 -10.62 -10.42 21.05
CA ARG A 59 -10.92 -9.13 20.41
C ARG A 59 -9.63 -8.34 20.11
N ASN A 60 -8.69 -8.30 21.05
CA ASN A 60 -7.42 -7.61 20.86
C ASN A 60 -6.57 -8.29 19.78
N ASN A 61 -6.47 -9.62 19.78
CA ASN A 61 -5.75 -10.37 18.74
C ASN A 61 -6.35 -10.10 17.34
N LYS A 62 -7.68 -10.10 17.22
CA LYS A 62 -8.38 -9.72 15.97
C LYS A 62 -8.08 -8.29 15.55
N ALA A 63 -8.08 -7.34 16.48
CA ALA A 63 -7.73 -5.94 16.20
C ALA A 63 -6.28 -5.79 15.73
N VAL A 64 -5.33 -6.52 16.34
CA VAL A 64 -3.92 -6.52 15.93
C VAL A 64 -3.75 -7.13 14.54
N GLN A 65 -4.45 -8.23 14.23
CA GLN A 65 -4.42 -8.82 12.89
C GLN A 65 -4.93 -7.84 11.82
N ARG A 66 -6.07 -7.16 12.08
CA ARG A 66 -6.61 -6.12 11.18
C ARG A 66 -5.63 -4.97 11.00
N CYS A 67 -4.99 -4.52 12.09
CA CYS A 67 -3.99 -3.44 12.05
C CYS A 67 -2.79 -3.82 11.17
N ARG A 68 -2.26 -5.04 11.33
CA ARG A 68 -1.15 -5.55 10.50
C ARG A 68 -1.54 -5.67 9.03
N ALA A 69 -2.73 -6.18 8.75
CA ALA A 69 -3.25 -6.29 7.38
C ALA A 69 -3.41 -4.90 6.73
N ASN A 70 -4.00 -3.93 7.45
CA ASN A 70 -4.14 -2.55 6.96
C ASN A 70 -2.77 -1.90 6.68
N ASN A 71 -1.78 -2.11 7.56
CA ASN A 71 -0.43 -1.61 7.33
C ASN A 71 0.20 -2.25 6.09
N LYS A 72 -0.01 -3.55 5.83
CA LYS A 72 0.48 -4.22 4.62
C LYS A 72 -0.11 -3.60 3.35
N VAL A 73 -1.39 -3.28 3.35
CA VAL A 73 -2.07 -2.57 2.25
C VAL A 73 -1.48 -1.18 2.06
N LYS A 74 -1.37 -0.39 3.12
CA LYS A 74 -0.76 0.95 3.05
C LYS A 74 0.64 0.92 2.45
N GLN A 75 1.49 -0.01 2.90
CA GLN A 75 2.85 -0.17 2.36
C GLN A 75 2.84 -0.54 0.88
N ARG A 76 1.93 -1.44 0.45
CA ARG A 76 1.76 -1.77 -0.97
C ARG A 76 1.29 -0.58 -1.80
N CYS A 77 0.28 0.16 -1.34
CA CYS A 77 -0.21 1.35 -2.04
C CYS A 77 0.89 2.42 -2.15
N LEU A 78 1.69 2.63 -1.10
CA LEU A 78 2.85 3.54 -1.16
C LEU A 78 3.90 3.09 -2.17
N ALA A 79 4.21 1.78 -2.22
CA ALA A 79 5.13 1.25 -3.21
C ALA A 79 4.61 1.49 -4.64
N ILE A 80 3.32 1.24 -4.90
CA ILE A 80 2.68 1.50 -6.19
C ILE A 80 2.72 3.00 -6.53
N LYS A 81 2.36 3.89 -5.58
CA LYS A 81 2.46 5.37 -5.76
C LYS A 81 3.88 5.79 -6.12
N SER A 82 4.89 5.31 -5.38
CA SER A 82 6.29 5.67 -5.66
C SER A 82 6.76 5.20 -7.04
N LYS A 83 6.29 4.03 -7.51
CA LYS A 83 6.58 3.51 -8.84
C LYS A 83 5.89 4.34 -9.93
N GLY A 84 4.60 4.65 -9.76
CA GLY A 84 3.84 5.48 -10.69
C GLY A 84 4.46 6.87 -10.87
N TYR A 85 4.81 7.54 -9.76
CA TYR A 85 5.51 8.83 -9.82
C TYR A 85 6.87 8.76 -10.50
N ARG A 86 7.64 7.69 -10.27
CA ARG A 86 8.94 7.51 -10.93
C ARG A 86 8.77 7.36 -12.45
N ASN A 87 7.79 6.57 -12.89
CA ASN A 87 7.51 6.36 -14.31
C ASN A 87 7.06 7.67 -14.98
N LEU A 88 6.14 8.42 -14.36
CA LEU A 88 5.72 9.72 -14.87
C LEU A 88 6.90 10.69 -14.95
N ALA A 89 7.69 10.81 -13.88
CA ALA A 89 8.85 11.69 -13.87
C ALA A 89 9.85 11.35 -14.99
N GLN A 90 10.06 10.06 -15.27
CA GLN A 90 10.90 9.61 -16.38
C GLN A 90 10.32 10.00 -17.74
N GLU A 91 9.01 9.84 -17.96
CA GLU A 91 8.37 10.26 -19.20
C GLU A 91 8.43 11.78 -19.41
N TYR A 92 8.16 12.57 -18.37
CA TYR A 92 8.31 14.03 -18.43
C TYR A 92 9.75 14.45 -18.72
N ALA A 93 10.74 13.79 -18.10
CA ALA A 93 12.15 14.08 -18.37
C ALA A 93 12.55 13.71 -19.80
N ASN A 94 12.02 12.61 -20.35
CA ASN A 94 12.25 12.22 -21.73
C ASN A 94 11.61 13.21 -22.72
N ALA A 95 10.36 13.62 -22.46
CA ALA A 95 9.65 14.60 -23.26
C ALA A 95 10.37 15.95 -23.26
N ALA A 96 10.81 16.42 -22.09
CA ALA A 96 11.58 17.66 -21.98
C ALA A 96 12.86 17.65 -22.83
N ARG A 97 13.61 16.53 -22.82
CA ARG A 97 14.81 16.39 -23.66
C ARG A 97 14.50 16.39 -25.16
N LYS A 98 13.40 15.75 -25.57
CA LYS A 98 12.96 15.74 -26.97
C LYS A 98 12.52 17.13 -27.43
N LEU A 99 11.69 17.79 -26.64
CA LEU A 99 11.22 19.15 -26.90
C LEU A 99 12.39 20.14 -26.98
N GLU A 100 13.40 20.02 -26.13
CA GLU A 100 14.59 20.87 -26.22
C GLU A 100 15.38 20.63 -27.52
N ALA A 101 15.52 19.37 -27.94
CA ALA A 101 16.18 19.04 -29.21
C ALA A 101 15.39 19.59 -30.41
N GLU A 102 14.06 19.45 -30.40
CA GLU A 102 13.16 20.00 -31.41
C GLU A 102 13.20 21.53 -31.44
N ARG A 103 13.22 22.18 -30.28
CA ARG A 103 13.39 23.63 -30.16
C ARG A 103 14.69 24.10 -30.81
N MET A 104 15.81 23.45 -30.47
CA MET A 104 17.12 23.78 -31.04
C MET A 104 17.15 23.57 -32.56
N HIS A 105 16.50 22.51 -33.06
CA HIS A 105 16.40 22.27 -34.49
C HIS A 105 15.52 23.32 -35.20
N LEU A 106 14.39 23.69 -34.60
CA LEU A 106 13.50 24.73 -35.09
C LEU A 106 14.23 26.09 -35.15
N GLU A 107 14.96 26.44 -34.09
CA GLU A 107 15.80 27.65 -34.06
C GLU A 107 16.82 27.68 -35.21
N GLN A 108 17.47 26.56 -35.51
CA GLN A 108 18.42 26.46 -36.61
C GLN A 108 17.74 26.68 -37.96
N LEU A 109 16.58 26.07 -38.20
CA LEU A 109 15.82 26.25 -39.43
C LEU A 109 15.31 27.68 -39.61
N PHE A 110 14.87 28.32 -38.51
CA PHE A 110 14.52 29.75 -38.55
C PHE A 110 15.72 30.62 -38.96
N ARG A 111 16.91 30.36 -38.41
CA ARG A 111 18.12 31.10 -38.79
C ARG A 111 18.47 30.91 -40.28
N ILE A 112 18.37 29.68 -40.79
CA ILE A 112 18.60 29.39 -42.21
C ILE A 112 17.57 30.14 -43.07
N ARG A 113 16.29 30.07 -42.71
CA ARG A 113 15.23 30.78 -43.45
C ARG A 113 15.44 32.29 -43.49
N MET A 114 15.84 32.89 -42.37
CA MET A 114 16.11 34.33 -42.29
C MET A 114 17.34 34.75 -43.09
N THR A 115 18.32 33.86 -43.28
CA THR A 115 19.58 34.16 -43.97
C THR A 115 19.55 33.84 -45.47
N THR A 116 18.88 32.76 -45.88
CA THR A 116 18.88 32.27 -47.27
C THR A 116 17.51 32.32 -47.94
N GLY A 117 16.43 32.56 -47.18
CA GLY A 117 15.05 32.48 -47.68
C GLY A 117 14.54 31.06 -47.93
N GLN A 118 15.34 30.03 -47.64
CA GLN A 118 15.01 28.62 -47.90
C GLN A 118 14.44 27.91 -46.66
N GLY A 119 13.93 26.67 -46.81
CA GLY A 119 13.56 25.80 -45.69
C GLY A 119 12.11 25.90 -45.20
N THR A 120 11.23 26.63 -45.91
CA THR A 120 9.80 26.78 -45.54
C THR A 120 9.05 25.45 -45.43
N SER A 121 9.31 24.49 -46.33
CA SER A 121 8.69 23.16 -46.31
C SER A 121 9.11 22.32 -45.11
N GLN A 122 10.39 22.37 -44.73
CA GLN A 122 10.91 21.67 -43.55
C GLN A 122 10.34 22.26 -42.26
N LEU A 123 10.22 23.60 -42.18
CA LEU A 123 9.61 24.27 -41.05
C LEU A 123 8.13 23.87 -40.88
N GLN A 124 7.38 23.83 -41.99
CA GLN A 124 5.99 23.41 -41.98
C GLN A 124 5.83 21.93 -41.57
N ALA A 125 6.71 21.05 -42.06
CA ALA A 125 6.70 19.63 -41.69
C ALA A 125 6.93 19.41 -40.18
N LEU A 126 7.88 20.13 -39.58
CA LEU A 126 8.14 20.03 -38.14
C LEU A 126 6.97 20.51 -37.28
N LEU A 127 6.32 21.61 -37.69
CA LEU A 127 5.15 22.11 -36.96
C LEU A 127 3.98 21.11 -37.00
N MET A 128 3.77 20.41 -38.11
CA MET A 128 2.74 19.38 -38.20
C MET A 128 3.10 18.10 -37.44
N ALA A 129 4.39 17.81 -37.27
CA ALA A 129 4.84 16.67 -36.46
C ALA A 129 4.65 16.89 -34.95
N GLU A 130 4.61 18.14 -34.49
CA GLU A 130 4.42 18.49 -33.07
C GLU A 130 3.07 17.99 -32.54
N ASP A 131 1.98 18.25 -33.26
CA ASP A 131 0.63 17.80 -32.88
C ASP A 131 0.56 16.28 -32.67
N ILE A 132 1.20 15.51 -33.57
CA ILE A 132 1.25 14.04 -33.48
C ILE A 132 2.08 13.61 -32.26
N SER A 133 3.26 14.19 -32.10
CA SER A 133 4.17 13.87 -30.99
C SER A 133 3.58 14.20 -29.62
N ARG A 134 2.75 15.25 -29.56
CA ARG A 134 2.04 15.68 -28.37
C ARG A 134 0.94 14.70 -27.98
N LEU A 135 0.13 14.26 -28.94
CA LEU A 135 -0.90 13.25 -28.70
C LEU A 135 -0.29 11.93 -28.20
N ASP A 136 0.80 11.48 -28.81
CA ASP A 136 1.55 10.29 -28.37
C ASP A 136 2.05 10.43 -26.92
N PHE A 137 2.46 11.63 -26.52
CA PHE A 137 2.92 11.91 -25.17
C PHE A 137 1.76 11.89 -24.17
N GLU A 138 0.65 12.57 -24.48
CA GLU A 138 -0.55 12.60 -23.65
C GLU A 138 -1.12 11.18 -23.45
N GLU A 139 -1.15 10.35 -24.50
CA GLU A 139 -1.58 8.95 -24.41
C GLU A 139 -0.70 8.11 -23.48
N LYS A 140 0.64 8.27 -23.56
CA LYS A 140 1.58 7.56 -22.68
C LYS A 140 1.41 7.94 -21.22
N VAL A 141 1.28 9.24 -20.95
CA VAL A 141 1.03 9.75 -19.59
C VAL A 141 -0.28 9.19 -19.04
N GLU A 142 -1.34 9.20 -19.84
CA GLU A 142 -2.65 8.70 -19.40
C GLU A 142 -2.67 7.18 -19.22
N THR A 143 -1.90 6.43 -20.02
CA THR A 143 -1.72 4.99 -19.83
C THR A 143 -1.05 4.69 -18.48
N ILE A 144 0.03 5.41 -18.15
CA ILE A 144 0.71 5.26 -16.85
C ILE A 144 -0.23 5.62 -15.69
N ARG A 145 -1.04 6.68 -15.83
CA ARG A 145 -2.04 7.07 -14.82
C ARG A 145 -3.10 5.99 -14.60
N ARG A 146 -3.64 5.41 -15.68
CA ARG A 146 -4.64 4.34 -15.62
C ARG A 146 -4.08 3.07 -14.98
N GLU A 147 -2.93 2.59 -15.46
CA GLU A 147 -2.27 1.40 -14.89
C GLU A 147 -2.00 1.55 -13.39
N PHE A 148 -1.59 2.74 -12.95
CA PHE A 148 -1.39 3.04 -11.54
C PHE A 148 -2.72 2.97 -10.76
N THR A 149 -3.77 3.61 -11.30
CA THR A 149 -5.09 3.68 -10.64
C THR A 149 -5.67 2.29 -10.47
N ASP A 150 -5.58 1.45 -11.51
CA ASP A 150 -6.05 0.07 -11.49
C ASP A 150 -5.30 -0.78 -10.46
N GLN A 151 -3.97 -0.61 -10.35
CA GLN A 151 -3.16 -1.33 -9.35
C GLN A 151 -3.53 -0.93 -7.91
N VAL A 152 -3.79 0.35 -7.65
CA VAL A 152 -4.22 0.81 -6.32
C VAL A 152 -5.62 0.29 -5.99
N GLN A 153 -6.52 0.32 -6.97
CA GLN A 153 -7.88 -0.18 -6.81
C GLN A 153 -7.86 -1.69 -6.50
N ALA A 154 -7.11 -2.49 -7.27
CA ALA A 154 -6.98 -3.93 -7.04
C ALA A 154 -6.44 -4.29 -5.65
N VAL A 155 -5.46 -3.53 -5.14
CA VAL A 155 -4.92 -3.74 -3.79
C VAL A 155 -5.93 -3.37 -2.70
N THR A 156 -6.75 -2.35 -2.95
CA THR A 156 -7.76 -1.88 -2.00
C THR A 156 -8.98 -2.81 -1.98
N ASP A 157 -9.44 -3.27 -3.14
CA ASP A 157 -10.57 -4.16 -3.29
C ASP A 157 -10.26 -5.57 -2.77
N GLY A 158 -9.09 -6.10 -3.09
CA GLY A 158 -8.64 -7.39 -2.52
C GLY A 158 -8.62 -7.37 -0.99
N PHE A 159 -8.24 -6.23 -0.38
CA PHE A 159 -8.32 -6.07 1.06
C PHE A 159 -9.75 -5.95 1.59
N LEU A 160 -10.65 -5.27 0.87
CA LEU A 160 -12.05 -5.14 1.25
C LEU A 160 -12.74 -6.52 1.28
N VAL A 161 -12.48 -7.35 0.27
CA VAL A 161 -12.98 -8.72 0.17
C VAL A 161 -12.45 -9.57 1.33
N ASP A 162 -11.14 -9.55 1.60
CA ASP A 162 -10.53 -10.29 2.71
C ASP A 162 -11.03 -9.84 4.10
N ALA A 163 -11.24 -8.53 4.28
CA ALA A 163 -11.76 -7.96 5.51
C ALA A 163 -13.23 -8.32 5.77
N SER A 164 -14.05 -8.41 4.70
CA SER A 164 -15.45 -8.83 4.78
C SER A 164 -15.59 -10.32 5.09
N ALA A 165 -14.77 -11.18 4.47
CA ALA A 165 -14.72 -12.61 4.76
C ALA A 165 -14.31 -12.87 6.22
N ALA A 166 -13.33 -12.13 6.73
CA ALA A 166 -12.93 -12.20 8.14
C ALA A 166 -14.00 -11.67 9.13
N ALA A 167 -14.92 -10.82 8.68
CA ALA A 167 -16.04 -10.34 9.49
C ALA A 167 -17.20 -11.35 9.54
N SER A 168 -17.45 -12.07 8.45
CA SER A 168 -18.54 -13.06 8.32
C SER A 168 -18.34 -14.33 9.16
N CYS A 169 -17.14 -14.61 9.68
CA CYS A 169 -16.90 -15.74 10.59
C CYS A 169 -17.36 -15.51 12.05
N SER A 170 -18.16 -14.48 12.33
CA SER A 170 -18.56 -14.11 13.71
C SER A 170 -19.98 -14.52 14.14
N SER A 171 -20.67 -15.44 13.46
CA SER A 171 -22.05 -15.83 13.83
C SER A 171 -22.30 -17.32 14.12
N ALA A 172 -21.28 -18.16 14.27
CA ALA A 172 -21.46 -19.54 14.72
C ALA A 172 -21.00 -19.70 16.18
N SER A 173 -21.91 -19.40 17.12
CA SER A 173 -21.76 -19.84 18.51
C SER A 173 -21.68 -21.37 18.53
N PRO A 174 -20.64 -22.00 19.11
CA PRO A 174 -20.68 -23.44 19.31
C PRO A 174 -21.75 -23.76 20.36
N ARG A 175 -22.70 -24.60 19.97
CA ARG A 175 -23.72 -25.16 20.85
C ARG A 175 -23.00 -25.94 21.96
N SER A 176 -23.02 -25.41 23.18
CA SER A 176 -22.53 -26.10 24.37
C SER A 176 -23.44 -27.29 24.68
N THR A 177 -23.09 -28.48 24.20
CA THR A 177 -23.69 -29.72 24.69
C THR A 177 -22.84 -30.22 25.85
N PHE A 178 -23.32 -30.00 27.07
CA PHE A 178 -22.86 -30.74 28.24
C PHE A 178 -23.16 -32.23 27.99
N SER A 179 -22.13 -33.06 27.91
CA SER A 179 -22.30 -34.51 28.04
C SER A 179 -21.42 -34.97 29.20
N SER A 180 -22.04 -34.97 30.38
CA SER A 180 -21.51 -35.65 31.56
C SER A 180 -21.70 -37.15 31.36
N GLN A 181 -20.62 -37.91 31.17
CA GLN A 181 -20.59 -39.32 31.58
C GLN A 181 -19.23 -39.64 32.18
N SER A 182 -19.25 -39.81 33.50
CA SER A 182 -18.32 -40.63 34.25
C SER A 182 -18.49 -42.11 33.87
N SER A 183 -17.42 -42.87 33.72
CA SER A 183 -17.23 -44.14 34.44
C SER A 183 -15.87 -44.77 34.12
N LEU A 184 -15.32 -45.41 35.14
CA LEU A 184 -14.03 -46.10 35.24
C LEU A 184 -13.79 -47.18 34.16
N LYS A 185 -12.52 -47.36 33.75
CA LYS A 185 -11.68 -48.49 34.20
C LYS A 185 -10.25 -48.43 33.63
N GLU A 186 -9.29 -48.66 34.53
CA GLU A 186 -7.91 -49.03 34.26
C GLU A 186 -7.80 -50.34 33.48
N SER A 187 -6.79 -50.43 32.62
CA SER A 187 -6.04 -51.67 32.36
C SER A 187 -4.68 -51.28 31.76
N GLU A 188 -3.64 -51.39 32.59
CA GLU A 188 -2.25 -51.40 32.16
C GLU A 188 -1.97 -52.55 31.19
N SER A 189 -1.08 -52.33 30.22
CA SER A 189 -0.14 -53.35 29.74
C SER A 189 1.06 -52.66 29.10
N GLN A 190 2.20 -52.83 29.75
CA GLN A 190 3.54 -52.46 29.31
C GLN A 190 4.01 -53.32 28.12
N SER A 191 4.90 -52.76 27.29
CA SER A 191 6.09 -53.38 26.65
C SER A 191 6.35 -52.69 25.30
N THR A 192 7.56 -52.44 24.77
CA THR A 192 8.95 -52.30 25.21
C THR A 192 9.67 -51.69 23.99
N LEU A 193 10.58 -50.73 24.21
CA LEU A 193 11.75 -50.33 23.39
C LEU A 193 11.77 -50.57 21.87
N LEU A 194 12.10 -49.53 21.08
CA LEU A 194 13.36 -49.45 20.29
C LEU A 194 13.46 -48.15 19.46
N SER A 195 14.42 -47.31 19.84
CA SER A 195 15.40 -46.57 19.01
C SER A 195 14.98 -45.84 17.71
N SER A 196 15.17 -44.51 17.73
CA SER A 196 15.64 -43.71 16.57
C SER A 196 17.13 -44.05 16.27
N PRO A 197 17.78 -43.68 15.13
CA PRO A 197 17.86 -42.28 14.64
C PRO A 197 18.04 -42.06 13.12
N LEU A 198 18.03 -40.77 12.75
CA LEU A 198 18.76 -40.08 11.66
C LEU A 198 18.94 -40.77 10.29
N SER A 199 18.55 -40.06 9.23
CA SER A 199 19.53 -39.70 8.20
C SER A 199 19.19 -38.37 7.53
N SER A 200 20.25 -37.62 7.29
CA SER A 200 20.36 -36.31 6.66
C SER A 200 20.72 -36.48 5.18
N GLN A 201 20.65 -35.37 4.44
CA GLN A 201 21.51 -34.97 3.32
C GLN A 201 20.96 -35.02 1.87
N PHE A 202 21.00 -33.81 1.26
CA PHE A 202 21.52 -33.42 -0.07
C PHE A 202 21.11 -34.32 -1.27
N TRP A 203 20.48 -33.85 -2.34
CA TRP A 203 20.56 -32.59 -3.11
C TRP A 203 19.18 -32.12 -3.55
#